data_AF-A0A1I6YPC1-F1
#
_entry.id   AF-A0A1I6YPC1-F1
#
_cell.length_a   1.000
_cell.length_b   1.000
_cell.length_c   1.000
_cell.angle_alpha   90.00
_cell.angle_beta   90.00
_cell.angle_gamma   90.00
#
_symmetry.space_group_name_H-M   'P 1'
#
loop_
_entity.id
_entity.type
_entity.pdbx_description
1 polymer ?
#
loop_
_entity_poly.entity_id
_entity_poly.type
_entity_poly.pdbx_seq_one_letter_code
_entity_poly.pdbx_strand_id
1 'polypeptide(L)' 'MAYVISDSCVSCGTCEPECPVGAISQGDSQYEIDANACVECGTCAGVCPTGAISQG' A
#
# COMPACT_ATOMS: atom_id res chain seq x y z
N MET A 1 10.61 -2.89 -8.50
CA MET A 1 10.03 -1.54 -8.33
C MET A 1 9.00 -1.59 -7.22
N ALA A 2 8.91 -0.54 -6.41
CA ALA A 2 8.01 -0.51 -5.27
C ALA A 2 6.53 -0.61 -5.69
N TYR A 3 5.70 -1.11 -4.78
CA TYR A 3 4.25 -1.01 -4.95
C TYR A 3 3.79 0.44 -4.76
N VAL A 4 2.72 0.82 -5.48
CA VAL A 4 2.12 2.15 -5.43
C VAL A 4 0.61 2.02 -5.16
N ILE A 5 0.05 3.04 -4.51
CA ILE A 5 -1.39 3.15 -4.23
C ILE A 5 -1.99 4.18 -5.18
N SER A 6 -3.00 3.78 -5.95
CA SER A 6 -3.71 4.67 -6.88
C SER A 6 -4.82 5.45 -6.19
N ASP A 7 -5.42 6.40 -6.91
CA ASP A 7 -6.58 7.20 -6.46
C ASP A 7 -7.86 6.37 -6.20
N SER A 8 -7.85 5.07 -6.49
CA SER A 8 -8.92 4.13 -6.12
C SER A 8 -8.86 3.71 -4.64
N CYS A 9 -7.90 4.22 -3.87
CA CYS A 9 -7.81 3.99 -2.44
C CYS A 9 -8.97 4.67 -1.70
N VAL A 10 -9.62 3.91 -0.83
CA VAL A 10 -10.75 4.39 0.00
C VAL A 10 -10.37 4.58 1.47
N SER A 11 -9.07 4.65 1.76
CA SER A 11 -8.53 4.84 3.12
C SER A 11 -9.05 3.85 4.17
N CYS A 12 -9.28 2.60 3.76
CA CYS A 12 -9.79 1.54 4.65
C CYS A 12 -8.78 1.04 5.68
N GLY A 13 -7.48 1.24 5.46
CA GLY A 13 -6.40 0.91 6.39
C GLY A 13 -5.99 -0.56 6.47
N THR A 14 -6.61 -1.47 5.72
CA THR A 14 -6.27 -2.91 5.77
C THR A 14 -4.81 -3.20 5.35
N CYS A 15 -4.23 -2.39 4.45
CA CYS A 15 -2.88 -2.64 3.93
C CYS A 15 -1.75 -2.30 4.92
N GLU A 16 -1.95 -1.35 5.83
CA GLU A 16 -0.93 -0.90 6.78
C GLU A 16 -0.43 -2.01 7.72
N PRO A 17 -1.28 -2.72 8.49
CA PRO A 17 -0.84 -3.77 9.39
C PRO A 17 -0.28 -5.01 8.66
N GLU A 18 -0.64 -5.19 7.38
CA GLU A 18 -0.20 -6.32 6.56
C GLU A 18 1.17 -6.10 5.92
N CYS A 19 1.74 -4.89 6.03
CA CYS A 19 3.07 -4.61 5.51
C CYS A 19 4.15 -5.17 6.46
N PRO A 20 4.92 -6.21 6.08
CA PRO A 20 5.87 -6.86 6.99
C PRO A 20 7.07 -5.98 7.37
N VAL A 21 7.30 -4.91 6.62
CA VAL A 21 8.40 -3.95 6.81
C VAL A 21 7.91 -2.56 7.23
N GLY A 22 6.60 -2.39 7.45
CA GLY A 22 6.04 -1.11 7.87
C GLY A 22 6.22 0.03 6.85
N ALA A 23 6.27 -0.28 5.55
CA ALA A 23 6.48 0.69 4.48
C ALA A 23 5.20 1.47 4.10
N ILE A 24 4.08 1.26 4.80
CA ILE A 24 2.77 1.85 4.47
C ILE A 24 2.32 2.72 5.62
N SER A 25 1.83 3.91 5.32
CA SER A 25 1.31 4.85 6.31
C SER A 25 0.17 5.70 5.75
N GLN A 26 -0.73 6.17 6.61
CA GLN A 26 -1.76 7.14 6.26
C GLN A 26 -1.12 8.50 5.88
N GLY A 27 -1.30 8.92 4.63
CA GLY A 27 -0.99 10.27 4.14
C GLY A 27 -2.17 11.22 4.27
N ASP A 28 -2.10 12.38 3.60
CA ASP A 28 -3.09 13.46 3.71
C ASP A 28 -4.49 13.07 3.19
N SER A 29 -4.56 12.33 2.07
CA SER A 29 -5.82 11.92 1.44
C SER A 29 -6.05 10.41 1.49
N GLN A 30 -4.97 9.64 1.36
CA GLN A 30 -5.00 8.19 1.27
C GLN A 30 -3.74 7.58 1.90
N TYR A 31 -3.72 6.26 2.03
CA TYR A 31 -2.50 5.54 2.39
C TYR A 31 -1.45 5.68 1.28
N GLU A 32 -0.20 5.75 1.67
CA GLU A 32 0.96 5.88 0.80
C GLU A 32 1.99 4.78 1.12
N ILE A 33 2.78 4.39 0.13
CA ILE A 33 3.86 3.40 0.28
C ILE A 33 5.20 4.11 0.12
N ASP A 34 6.08 4.01 1.11
CA ASP A 34 7.47 4.46 0.98
C ASP A 34 8.23 3.50 0.05
N ALA A 35 8.55 4.00 -1.14
CA ALA A 35 9.28 3.25 -2.16
C ALA A 35 10.69 2.81 -1.72
N ASN A 36 11.31 3.49 -0.74
CA ASN A 36 12.63 3.13 -0.22
C ASN A 36 12.55 1.97 0.78
N ALA A 37 11.42 1.84 1.48
CA ALA A 37 11.20 0.77 2.46
C ALA A 37 10.52 -0.46 1.85
N CYS A 38 9.81 -0.30 0.73
CA CYS A 38 9.09 -1.38 0.07
C CYS A 38 10.03 -2.50 -0.43
N VAL A 39 9.77 -3.73 0.02
CA VAL A 39 10.54 -4.95 -0.38
C VAL A 39 9.83 -5.79 -1.45
N GLU A 40 8.83 -5.22 -2.13
CA GLU A 40 8.14 -5.86 -3.27
C GLU A 40 7.46 -7.20 -2.95
N CYS A 41 7.04 -7.42 -1.71
CA CYS A 41 6.42 -8.69 -1.28
C CYS A 41 4.99 -8.93 -1.79
N GLY A 42 4.26 -7.87 -2.15
CA GLY A 42 2.91 -7.95 -2.72
C GLY A 42 1.76 -8.23 -1.74
N THR A 43 2.02 -8.41 -0.44
CA THR A 43 0.97 -8.68 0.56
C THR A 43 -0.12 -7.60 0.56
N CYS A 44 0.27 -6.32 0.54
CA CYS A 44 -0.66 -5.19 0.53
C CYS A 44 -1.62 -5.20 -0.66
N ALA A 45 -1.16 -5.61 -1.85
CA ALA A 45 -2.00 -5.73 -3.04
C ALA A 45 -3.01 -6.87 -2.92
N GLY A 46 -2.63 -7.99 -2.29
CA GLY A 46 -3.54 -9.12 -2.07
C GLY A 46 -4.67 -8.85 -1.09
N VAL A 47 -4.46 -7.97 -0.11
CA VAL A 47 -5.46 -7.62 0.92
C VAL A 47 -6.29 -6.39 0.57
N CYS A 48 -5.94 -5.66 -0.48
CA CYS A 48 -6.65 -4.43 -0.85
C CYS A 48 -8.05 -4.74 -1.39
N PRO A 49 -9.14 -4.34 -0.71
CA PRO A 49 -10.49 -4.71 -1.10
C PRO A 49 -10.95 -4.04 -2.41
N THR A 50 -10.35 -2.90 -2.77
CA THR A 50 -10.65 -2.16 -4.01
C THR A 50 -9.65 -2.42 -5.13
N GLY A 51 -8.62 -3.25 -4.88
CA GLY A 51 -7.56 -3.49 -5.86
C GLY A 51 -6.74 -2.24 -6.22
N ALA A 52 -6.68 -1.25 -5.33
CA ALA A 52 -6.03 0.04 -5.57
C ALA A 52 -4.49 0.01 -5.51
N ILE A 53 -3.88 -1.16 -5.27
CA ILE A 53 -2.43 -1.30 -5.07
C ILE A 53 -1.86 -2.17 -6.19
N SER A 54 -0.87 -1.65 -6.92
CA SER A 54 -0.20 -2.36 -8.02
C SER A 54 1.30 -2.13 -8.00
N GLN A 55 2.05 -2.99 -8.70
CA GLN A 55 3.49 -2.78 -8.92
C GLN A 55 3.64 -1.59 -9.88
N GLY A 56 4.36 -0.56 -9.46
CA GLY A 56 4.52 0.71 -10.18
C GLY A 56 5.92 0.91 -10.72
#